data_AF-A0A0N0WUM0-F1
#
_entry.id   AF-A0A0N0WUM0-F1
#
_cell.length_a   1.000
_cell.length_b   1.000
_cell.length_c   1.000
_cell.angle_alpha   90.00
_cell.angle_beta   90.00
_cell.angle_gamma   90.00
#
_symmetry.space_group_name_H-M   'P 1'
#
loop_
_entity.id
_entity.type
_entity.pdbx_description
1 polymer ?
#
loop_
_entity_poly.entity_id
_entity_poly.type
_entity_poly.pdbx_seq_one_letter_code
_entity_poly.pdbx_strand_id
1 'polypeptide(L)'
;MNDFIQRPSIDSLFNAIGLHVMQFMVWLSNVMPDVLLATRGICHLSIFLLVVGYKAPTSNHRKVIGIVAGIFAGANAAEAYRIAYNFTTFSSIVQPPLTLVMVCVLFFVAYAKGNMAAMLPGRLVRFIK
;
A
#
# COMPACT_ATOMS: atom_id res chain seq x y z
N MET A 1 46.58 41.23 -2.45
CA MET A 1 45.91 40.11 -1.76
C MET A 1 45.01 39.46 -2.80
N ASN A 2 45.49 38.39 -3.42
CA ASN A 2 44.71 37.65 -4.41
C ASN A 2 43.85 36.65 -3.66
N ASP A 3 42.54 36.90 -3.62
CA ASP A 3 41.56 35.91 -3.20
C ASP A 3 41.58 34.75 -4.20
N PHE A 4 42.40 33.74 -3.88
CA PHE A 4 42.33 32.43 -4.50
C PHE A 4 40.97 31.85 -4.11
N ILE A 5 39.96 32.08 -4.96
CA ILE A 5 38.71 31.33 -4.92
C ILE A 5 39.11 29.89 -5.21
N GLN A 6 39.32 29.12 -4.16
CA GLN A 6 39.64 27.70 -4.20
C GLN A 6 38.40 26.99 -4.73
N ARG A 7 38.34 26.80 -6.05
CA ARG A 7 37.26 26.05 -6.68
C ARG A 7 37.28 24.64 -6.07
N PRO A 8 36.16 24.14 -5.54
CA PRO A 8 36.11 22.79 -4.99
C PRO A 8 36.57 21.82 -6.09
N SER A 9 37.54 20.96 -5.75
CA SER A 9 37.96 19.91 -6.67
C SER A 9 36.78 19.00 -6.98
N ILE A 10 36.76 18.42 -8.17
CA ILE A 10 35.70 17.49 -8.60
C ILE A 10 35.52 16.37 -7.54
N ASP A 11 36.61 15.90 -6.95
CA ASP A 11 36.62 14.89 -5.89
C ASP A 11 35.91 15.36 -4.60
N SER A 12 36.09 16.62 -4.20
CA SER A 12 35.38 17.19 -3.04
C SER A 12 33.87 17.31 -3.26
N LEU A 13 33.47 17.56 -4.51
CA LEU A 13 32.08 17.63 -4.94
C LEU A 13 31.43 16.23 -4.93
N PHE A 14 32.13 15.21 -5.47
CA PHE A 14 31.67 13.82 -5.42
C PHE A 14 31.56 13.28 -3.98
N ASN A 15 32.53 13.61 -3.11
CA ASN A 15 32.49 13.21 -1.71
C ASN A 15 31.32 13.85 -0.95
N ALA A 16 31.03 15.14 -1.20
CA ALA A 16 29.89 15.82 -0.61
C ALA A 16 28.55 15.22 -1.09
N ILE A 17 28.42 14.94 -2.39
CA ILE A 17 27.24 14.27 -2.94
C ILE A 17 27.07 12.87 -2.31
N GLY A 18 28.15 12.10 -2.22
CA GLY A 18 28.13 10.76 -1.61
C GLY A 18 27.66 10.79 -0.15
N LEU A 19 28.14 11.75 0.64
CA LEU A 19 27.71 11.98 2.03
C LEU A 19 26.21 12.29 2.12
N HIS A 20 25.70 13.17 1.26
CA HIS A 20 24.28 13.51 1.25
C HIS A 20 23.40 12.33 0.83
N VAL A 21 23.83 11.54 -0.16
CA VAL A 21 23.11 10.33 -0.57
C VAL A 21 23.09 9.30 0.56
N MET A 22 24.21 9.08 1.26
CA MET A 22 24.24 8.19 2.41
C MET A 22 23.32 8.66 3.55
N GLN A 23 23.35 9.94 3.90
CA GLN A 23 22.47 10.50 4.93
C GLN A 23 21.00 10.34 4.56
N PHE A 24 20.65 10.57 3.29
CA PHE A 24 19.31 10.35 2.78
C PHE A 24 18.89 8.88 2.89
N MET A 25 19.75 7.93 2.51
CA MET A 25 19.44 6.50 2.58
C MET A 25 19.23 6.01 4.02
N VAL A 26 20.02 6.53 4.97
CA VAL A 26 19.85 6.23 6.41
C VAL A 26 18.56 6.82 6.95
N TRP A 27 18.24 8.06 6.59
CA TRP A 27 16.96 8.65 6.95
C TRP A 27 15.79 7.84 6.36
N LEU A 28 15.90 7.46 5.09
CA LEU A 28 14.88 6.68 4.40
C LEU A 28 14.69 5.32 5.06
N SER A 29 15.76 4.62 5.44
CA SER A 29 15.65 3.32 6.13
C SER A 29 14.98 3.41 7.49
N ASN A 30 15.08 4.56 8.16
CA ASN A 30 14.46 4.78 9.48
C ASN A 30 12.97 5.13 9.37
N VAL A 31 12.55 5.80 8.29
CA VAL A 31 11.15 6.26 8.12
C VAL A 31 10.31 5.29 7.28
N MET A 32 10.93 4.56 6.35
CA MET A 32 10.26 3.63 5.44
C MET A 32 9.39 2.57 6.15
N PRO A 33 9.82 1.93 7.25
CA PRO A 33 9.00 0.92 7.91
C PRO A 33 7.68 1.48 8.44
N ASP A 34 7.71 2.64 9.10
CA ASP A 34 6.51 3.30 9.61
C ASP A 34 5.55 3.70 8.48
N VAL A 35 6.08 4.23 7.37
CA VAL A 35 5.28 4.60 6.20
C VAL A 35 4.61 3.38 5.57
N LEU A 36 5.35 2.29 5.38
CA LEU A 36 4.84 1.05 4.82
C LEU A 36 3.82 0.37 5.74
N LEU A 37 4.01 0.45 7.06
CA LEU A 37 3.08 -0.10 8.04
C LEU A 37 1.78 0.71 8.11
N ALA A 38 1.89 2.04 8.13
CA ALA A 38 0.75 2.94 8.08
C ALA A 38 -0.06 2.73 6.79
N THR A 39 0.63 2.62 5.64
CA THR A 39 0.01 2.31 4.35
C THR A 39 -0.76 1.00 4.39
N ARG A 40 -0.17 -0.05 5.00
CA ARG A 40 -0.84 -1.35 5.18
C ARG A 40 -2.10 -1.22 6.04
N GLY A 41 -2.03 -0.53 7.17
CA GLY A 41 -3.19 -0.27 8.04
C GLY A 41 -4.32 0.48 7.33
N ILE A 42 -3.98 1.51 6.56
CA ILE A 42 -4.93 2.30 5.76
C ILE A 42 -5.58 1.42 4.67
N CYS A 43 -4.82 0.53 4.03
CA CYS A 43 -5.37 -0.39 3.03
C CYS A 43 -6.41 -1.32 3.64
N HIS A 44 -6.10 -1.98 4.76
CA HIS A 44 -7.04 -2.84 5.47
C HIS A 44 -8.32 -2.09 5.86
N LEU A 45 -8.18 -0.90 6.47
CA LEU A 45 -9.33 -0.08 6.87
C LEU A 45 -10.18 0.33 5.66
N SER A 46 -9.54 0.75 4.56
CA SER A 46 -10.23 1.20 3.35
C SER A 46 -10.99 0.05 2.67
N ILE A 47 -10.39 -1.15 2.60
CA ILE A 47 -11.06 -2.35 2.10
C ILE A 47 -12.30 -2.67 2.94
N PHE A 48 -12.19 -2.62 4.26
CA PHE A 48 -13.34 -2.82 5.15
C PHE A 48 -14.48 -1.84 4.85
N LEU A 49 -14.19 -0.53 4.79
CA LEU A 49 -15.20 0.50 4.54
C LEU A 49 -15.88 0.32 3.18
N LEU A 50 -15.11 0.00 2.13
CA LEU A 50 -15.62 -0.24 0.79
C LEU A 50 -16.54 -1.46 0.72
N VAL A 51 -16.18 -2.56 1.39
CA VAL A 51 -16.97 -3.79 1.38
C VAL A 51 -18.24 -3.66 2.24
N VAL A 52 -18.16 -3.03 3.42
CA VAL A 52 -19.34 -2.78 4.26
C VAL A 52 -20.33 -1.81 3.62
N GLY A 53 -19.83 -0.84 2.84
CA GLY A 53 -20.67 0.09 2.09
C GLY A 53 -21.41 -0.52 0.90
N TYR A 54 -21.10 -1.77 0.52
CA TYR A 54 -21.67 -2.39 -0.68
C TYR A 54 -23.13 -2.81 -0.49
N LYS A 55 -24.03 -2.17 -1.25
CA LYS A 55 -25.47 -2.51 -1.28
C LYS A 55 -25.80 -3.15 -2.63
N ALA A 56 -26.15 -4.43 -2.65
CA ALA A 56 -26.60 -5.12 -3.86
C ALA A 56 -27.90 -5.92 -3.64
N PRO A 57 -28.83 -5.95 -4.63
CA PRO A 57 -30.07 -6.71 -4.55
C PRO A 57 -29.79 -8.23 -4.51
N THR A 58 -30.52 -8.95 -3.67
CA THR A 58 -30.16 -10.28 -3.18
C THR A 58 -30.90 -11.41 -3.91
N SER A 59 -30.21 -12.13 -4.80
CA SER A 59 -30.54 -13.52 -5.15
C SER A 59 -29.81 -14.47 -4.18
N ASN A 60 -30.21 -15.76 -4.11
CA ASN A 60 -29.59 -16.73 -3.19
C ASN A 60 -28.07 -16.86 -3.35
N HIS A 61 -27.54 -16.84 -4.59
CA HIS A 61 -26.10 -16.83 -4.85
C HIS A 61 -25.40 -15.56 -4.31
N ARG A 62 -26.07 -14.40 -4.39
CA ARG A 62 -25.53 -13.13 -3.87
C ARG A 62 -25.52 -13.07 -2.34
N LYS A 63 -26.38 -13.82 -1.64
CA LYS A 63 -26.34 -13.94 -0.17
C LYS A 63 -25.07 -14.63 0.31
N VAL A 64 -24.68 -15.74 -0.33
CA VAL A 64 -23.44 -16.47 0.01
C VAL A 64 -22.22 -15.57 -0.22
N ILE A 65 -22.17 -14.89 -1.37
CA ILE A 65 -21.10 -13.93 -1.67
C ILE A 65 -21.07 -12.79 -0.64
N GLY A 66 -22.22 -12.27 -0.23
CA GLY A 66 -22.32 -11.23 0.78
C GLY A 66 -21.79 -11.66 2.16
N ILE A 67 -22.03 -12.90 2.57
CA ILE A 67 -21.50 -13.45 3.83
C ILE A 67 -19.97 -13.55 3.76
N VAL A 68 -19.43 -14.10 2.67
CA VAL A 68 -17.97 -14.21 2.47
C VAL A 68 -17.32 -12.83 2.45
N ALA A 69 -17.94 -11.86 1.78
CA ALA A 69 -17.48 -10.48 1.77
C ALA A 69 -17.51 -9.84 3.17
N GLY A 70 -18.54 -10.12 3.97
CA GLY A 70 -18.64 -9.66 5.35
C GLY A 70 -17.55 -10.22 6.26
N ILE A 71 -17.26 -11.52 6.16
CA ILE A 71 -16.14 -12.16 6.90
C ILE A 71 -14.81 -11.54 6.51
N PHE A 72 -14.59 -11.33 5.21
CA PHE A 72 -13.38 -10.69 4.69
C PHE A 72 -13.26 -9.25 5.20
N ALA A 73 -14.34 -8.48 5.23
CA ALA A 73 -14.36 -7.13 5.78
C ALA A 73 -14.00 -7.14 7.28
N GLY A 74 -14.58 -8.06 8.06
CA GLY A 74 -14.27 -8.22 9.48
C GLY A 74 -12.79 -8.54 9.74
N ALA A 75 -12.20 -9.44 8.95
CA ALA A 75 -10.77 -9.75 9.05
C ALA A 75 -9.89 -8.53 8.76
N ASN A 76 -10.25 -7.72 7.77
CA ASN A 76 -9.53 -6.48 7.46
C ASN A 76 -9.66 -5.43 8.58
N ALA A 77 -10.84 -5.29 9.19
CA ALA A 77 -11.02 -4.40 10.34
C ALA A 77 -10.19 -4.84 11.56
N ALA A 78 -10.16 -6.14 11.84
CA ALA A 78 -9.36 -6.71 12.93
C ALA A 78 -7.86 -6.47 12.71
N GLU A 79 -7.38 -6.68 11.49
CA GLU A 79 -5.97 -6.43 11.14
C GLU A 79 -5.60 -4.94 11.21
N ALA A 80 -6.47 -4.04 10.73
CA ALA A 80 -6.25 -2.59 10.86
C ALA A 80 -6.14 -2.17 12.34
N TYR A 81 -7.03 -2.68 13.19
CA TYR A 81 -6.99 -2.43 14.63
C TYR A 81 -5.72 -3.00 15.27
N ARG A 82 -5.34 -4.24 14.92
CA ARG A 82 -4.14 -4.90 15.43
C ARG A 82 -2.86 -4.14 15.08
N ILE A 83 -2.78 -3.59 13.86
CA ILE A 83 -1.67 -2.74 13.42
C ILE A 83 -1.65 -1.42 14.20
N ALA A 84 -2.81 -0.79 14.39
CA ALA A 84 -2.89 0.48 15.13
C ALA A 84 -2.47 0.31 16.61
N TYR A 85 -2.90 -0.77 17.27
CA TYR A 85 -2.60 -1.01 18.68
C TYR A 85 -1.14 -1.44 18.94
N ASN A 86 -0.53 -2.20 18.01
CA ASN A 86 0.83 -2.73 18.15
C ASN A 86 1.81 -2.13 17.13
N PHE A 87 1.62 -0.86 16.79
CA PHE A 87 2.29 -0.21 15.66
C PHE A 87 3.83 -0.26 15.80
N THR A 88 4.37 0.11 16.95
CA THR A 88 5.81 0.13 17.23
C THR A 88 6.44 -1.26 17.13
N THR A 89 5.76 -2.28 17.64
CA THR A 89 6.20 -3.68 17.55
C THR A 89 6.25 -4.14 16.08
N PHE A 90 5.24 -3.79 15.28
CA PHE A 90 5.21 -4.19 13.87
C PHE A 90 6.16 -3.41 12.98
N SER A 91 6.49 -2.16 13.33
CA SER A 91 7.40 -1.31 12.54
C SER A 91 8.75 -1.99 12.34
N SER A 92 9.25 -2.68 13.36
CA SER A 92 10.52 -3.42 13.30
C SER A 92 10.52 -4.67 12.38
N ILE A 93 9.35 -5.14 11.94
CA ILE A 93 9.17 -6.40 11.17
C ILE A 93 8.44 -6.13 9.85
N VAL A 94 8.47 -4.89 9.37
CA VAL A 94 7.78 -4.51 8.13
C VAL A 94 8.40 -5.20 6.92
N GLN A 95 7.53 -5.84 6.14
CA GLN A 95 7.90 -6.49 4.88
C GLN A 95 7.33 -5.70 3.71
N PRO A 96 8.17 -5.02 2.90
CA PRO A 96 7.73 -4.24 1.75
C PRO A 96 6.85 -4.99 0.74
N PRO A 97 7.11 -6.28 0.40
CA PRO A 97 6.27 -7.01 -0.54
C PRO A 97 4.80 -7.13 -0.10
N LEU A 98 4.57 -7.26 1.21
CA LEU A 98 3.23 -7.43 1.76
C LEU A 98 2.40 -6.14 1.62
N THR A 99 3.02 -4.98 1.86
CA THR A 99 2.37 -3.68 1.66
C THR A 99 2.00 -3.49 0.18
N LEU A 100 2.85 -3.91 -0.75
CA LEU A 100 2.57 -3.83 -2.18
C LEU A 100 1.36 -4.69 -2.58
N VAL A 101 1.30 -5.93 -2.08
CA VAL A 101 0.13 -6.81 -2.30
C VAL A 101 -1.16 -6.16 -1.79
N MET A 102 -1.13 -5.53 -0.60
CA MET A 102 -2.30 -4.88 -0.03
C MET A 102 -2.79 -3.68 -0.85
N VAL A 103 -1.87 -2.91 -1.45
CA VAL A 103 -2.24 -1.83 -2.38
C VAL A 103 -2.89 -2.39 -3.65
N CYS A 104 -2.38 -3.48 -4.20
CA CYS A 104 -2.99 -4.16 -5.36
C CYS A 104 -4.40 -4.67 -5.04
N VAL A 105 -4.59 -5.27 -3.86
CA VAL A 105 -5.91 -5.73 -3.40
C VAL A 105 -6.85 -4.56 -3.19
N LEU A 106 -6.40 -3.45 -2.60
CA LEU A 106 -7.21 -2.24 -2.45
C LEU A 106 -7.66 -1.71 -3.83
N PHE A 107 -6.75 -1.65 -4.80
CA PHE A 107 -7.09 -1.24 -6.17
C PHE A 107 -8.14 -2.16 -6.80
N PHE A 108 -7.97 -3.48 -6.64
CA PHE A 108 -8.94 -4.47 -7.10
C PHE A 108 -10.32 -4.26 -6.46
N VAL A 109 -10.38 -4.08 -5.13
CA VAL A 109 -11.64 -3.88 -4.41
C VAL A 109 -12.30 -2.55 -4.79
N ALA A 110 -11.53 -1.46 -4.88
CA ALA A 110 -12.05 -0.14 -5.22
C ALA A 110 -12.53 -0.04 -6.67
N TYR A 111 -11.74 -0.57 -7.62
CA TYR A 111 -12.01 -0.42 -9.05
C TYR A 111 -12.92 -1.50 -9.60
N ALA A 112 -12.64 -2.77 -9.29
CA ALA A 112 -13.38 -3.91 -9.81
C ALA A 112 -14.63 -4.25 -8.99
N LYS A 113 -14.79 -3.65 -7.80
CA LYS A 113 -15.85 -3.98 -6.82
C LYS A 113 -15.93 -5.49 -6.53
N GLY A 114 -14.78 -6.17 -6.58
CA GLY A 114 -14.69 -7.63 -6.40
C GLY A 114 -15.01 -8.48 -7.63
N ASN A 115 -15.29 -7.87 -8.79
CA ASN A 115 -15.57 -8.59 -10.04
C ASN A 115 -14.39 -8.53 -11.01
N MET A 116 -13.59 -9.61 -11.07
CA MET A 116 -12.45 -9.74 -12.00
C MET A 116 -12.85 -9.51 -13.46
N ALA A 117 -14.07 -9.86 -13.87
CA ALA A 117 -14.54 -9.66 -15.23
C ALA A 117 -14.72 -8.17 -15.60
N ALA A 118 -14.90 -7.30 -14.61
CA ALA A 118 -14.97 -5.85 -14.81
C ALA A 118 -13.59 -5.23 -15.09
N MET A 119 -12.49 -5.96 -14.84
CA MET A 119 -11.13 -5.54 -15.18
C MET A 119 -10.70 -5.98 -16.58
N LEU A 120 -11.49 -6.82 -17.25
CA LEU A 120 -11.22 -7.21 -18.63
C LEU A 120 -11.68 -6.10 -19.58
N PRO A 121 -10.88 -5.74 -20.62
CA PRO A 121 -11.33 -4.82 -21.66
C PRO A 121 -12.63 -5.34 -22.26
N GLY A 122 -13.65 -4.47 -22.40
CA GLY A 122 -15.00 -4.87 -22.84
C GLY A 122 -15.04 -5.58 -24.22
N ARG A 123 -13.95 -5.51 -25.00
CA ARG A 123 -13.78 -6.28 -26.24
C ARG A 123 -13.56 -7.78 -26.00
N LEU A 124 -12.89 -8.19 -24.91
CA LEU A 124 -12.65 -9.59 -24.54
C LEU A 124 -13.91 -10.25 -23.93
N VAL A 125 -14.69 -9.49 -23.17
CA VAL A 125 -15.96 -9.97 -22.58
C VAL A 125 -16.96 -10.41 -23.67
N ARG A 126 -16.85 -9.84 -24.87
CA ARG A 126 -17.70 -10.16 -26.02
C ARG A 126 -17.33 -11.47 -26.74
N PHE A 127 -16.14 -12.03 -26.51
CA PHE A 127 -15.69 -13.30 -27.10
C PHE A 127 -15.96 -14.51 -26.21
N ILE A 128 -16.22 -14.30 -24.91
CA ILE A 128 -16.43 -15.37 -23.92
C ILE A 128 -17.94 -15.69 -23.75
N LYS A 129 -18.82 -14.83 -24.26
CA LYS A 129 -20.28 -14.97 -24.17
C LYS A 129 -20.85 -15.47 -25.48
#